data_AF-A0A7S3KE03-F1
#
_entry.id   AF-A0A7S3KE03-F1
#
_cell.length_a   1.000
_cell.length_b   1.000
_cell.length_c   1.000
_cell.angle_alpha   90.00
_cell.angle_beta   90.00
_cell.angle_gamma   90.00
#
_symmetry.space_group_name_H-M   'P 1'
#
loop_
_entity.id
_entity.type
_entity.pdbx_description
1 polymer ?
#
loop_
_entity_poly.entity_id
_entity_poly.type
_entity_poly.pdbx_seq_one_letter_code
_entity_poly.pdbx_strand_id
1 'polypeptide(L)'
;NMEVLKISLVLMIAISLGSARFEIIDNPAALNVFHSDRQSTPVVGPPPKNQTSKDIEIRFHQCAMEFDFKHRELADIIDVYKQVMFGKNYAKECPAGSELNLIHYMGNGKKLIDVKIDYKAVSRQMSPTKFQNVHEKYSILVEKNGRVVIEADYYPGIVRALDTLSQLIERNEDQGNNKEYRIKYTPILIKDEPDYAYRGLMLDTSKEYFNVGDIKLLLDGMMISRLNVFHWHFMDSDSMAMKLNSFPGITNDTAFRSSEVYTSDNVKEITLYAKIRGIKVIPEIQTPANVNVLGNHKPLKDLVRC
;
A
#
# COMPACT_ATOMS: atom_id res chain seq x y z
N ASN A 1 -12.52 -4.64 -19.17
CA ASN A 1 -12.60 -4.03 -17.83
C ASN A 1 -11.30 -4.20 -17.01
N MET A 2 -10.76 -5.41 -16.80
CA MET A 2 -9.41 -5.61 -16.18
C MET A 2 -8.27 -4.83 -16.86
N GLU A 3 -8.26 -4.78 -18.20
CA GLU A 3 -7.26 -4.04 -18.99
C GLU A 3 -7.18 -2.57 -18.58
N VAL A 4 -8.32 -1.91 -18.36
CA VAL A 4 -8.39 -0.48 -18.01
C VAL A 4 -7.87 -0.22 -16.60
N LEU A 5 -8.21 -1.09 -15.64
CA LEU A 5 -7.67 -1.04 -14.28
C LEU A 5 -6.17 -1.32 -14.25
N LYS A 6 -5.71 -2.32 -15.01
CA LYS A 6 -4.28 -2.63 -15.15
C LYS A 6 -3.52 -1.47 -15.80
N ILE A 7 -4.06 -0.86 -16.86
CA ILE A 7 -3.46 0.32 -17.50
C ILE A 7 -3.43 1.50 -16.55
N SER A 8 -4.52 1.77 -15.81
CA SER A 8 -4.57 2.85 -14.82
C SER A 8 -3.60 2.62 -13.66
N LEU A 9 -3.47 1.37 -13.20
CA LEU A 9 -2.53 0.95 -12.17
C LEU A 9 -1.07 1.11 -12.66
N VAL A 10 -0.78 0.66 -13.88
CA VAL A 10 0.53 0.82 -14.52
C VAL A 10 0.86 2.31 -14.70
N LEU A 11 -0.11 3.13 -15.08
CA LEU A 11 0.06 4.58 -15.23
C LEU A 11 0.31 5.27 -13.88
N MET A 12 -0.42 4.89 -12.83
CA MET A 12 -0.20 5.39 -11.47
C MET A 12 1.19 5.01 -10.94
N ILE A 13 1.59 3.75 -11.11
CA ILE A 13 2.92 3.25 -10.75
C ILE A 13 4.01 3.99 -11.56
N ALA A 14 3.80 4.22 -12.86
CA ALA A 14 4.75 4.94 -13.70
C ALA A 14 4.93 6.40 -13.26
N ILE A 15 3.83 7.08 -12.88
CA ILE A 15 3.86 8.45 -12.36
C ILE A 15 4.53 8.49 -10.97
N SER A 16 4.25 7.53 -10.09
CA SER A 16 4.85 7.49 -8.75
C SER A 16 6.35 7.18 -8.78
N LEU A 17 6.81 6.41 -9.78
CA LEU A 17 8.21 6.06 -9.99
C LEU A 17 8.97 7.07 -10.88
N GLY A 18 8.31 8.11 -11.40
CA GLY A 18 8.96 9.17 -12.18
C GLY A 18 9.49 8.74 -13.56
N SER A 19 8.99 7.65 -14.14
CA SER A 19 9.49 7.09 -15.41
C SER A 19 8.54 7.38 -16.59
N ALA A 20 9.02 8.08 -17.62
CA ALA A 20 8.21 8.58 -18.74
C ALA A 20 8.08 7.63 -19.95
N ARG A 21 8.45 6.35 -19.84
CA ARG A 21 8.21 5.33 -20.87
C ARG A 21 8.12 3.96 -20.22
N PHE A 22 7.13 3.11 -20.54
CA PHE A 22 7.34 1.65 -20.64
C PHE A 22 6.15 0.89 -21.27
N GLU A 23 6.51 -0.19 -21.96
CA GLU A 23 5.65 -1.28 -22.47
C GLU A 23 5.05 -2.13 -21.34
N ILE A 24 4.05 -2.95 -21.66
CA ILE A 24 3.35 -3.86 -20.74
C ILE A 24 4.33 -4.95 -20.27
N ILE A 25 4.70 -4.95 -18.98
CA ILE A 25 5.69 -5.91 -18.43
C ILE A 25 5.07 -6.84 -17.38
N ASP A 26 5.08 -8.15 -17.67
CA ASP A 26 4.66 -9.27 -16.81
C ASP A 26 5.74 -9.74 -15.81
N ASN A 27 6.79 -8.95 -15.54
CA ASN A 27 7.92 -9.36 -14.71
C ASN A 27 8.27 -8.31 -13.62
N PRO A 28 8.16 -8.63 -12.31
CA PRO A 28 8.49 -7.71 -11.22
C PRO A 28 9.99 -7.38 -11.09
N ALA A 29 10.87 -8.00 -11.89
CA ALA A 29 12.29 -7.64 -11.96
C ALA A 29 12.58 -6.41 -12.85
N ALA A 30 11.60 -5.86 -13.57
CA ALA A 30 11.84 -4.83 -14.58
C ALA A 30 11.72 -3.37 -14.08
N LEU A 31 11.65 -3.14 -12.76
CA LEU A 31 11.66 -1.77 -12.21
C LEU A 31 13.03 -1.06 -12.32
N ASN A 32 14.08 -1.77 -12.76
CA ASN A 32 15.45 -1.27 -12.83
C ASN A 32 15.85 -0.86 -14.25
N VAL A 33 15.31 0.23 -14.79
CA VAL A 33 15.93 0.84 -15.99
C VAL A 33 15.84 2.36 -15.92
N PHE A 34 16.81 2.99 -15.25
CA PHE A 34 17.51 4.19 -15.72
C PHE A 34 18.85 4.30 -14.97
N HIS A 35 19.95 3.93 -15.64
CA HIS A 35 21.30 4.32 -15.22
C HIS A 35 21.58 5.72 -15.79
N SER A 36 21.62 6.74 -14.92
CA SER A 36 22.29 8.01 -15.23
C SER A 36 23.50 8.19 -14.32
N ASP A 37 24.64 8.50 -14.93
CA ASP A 37 25.92 8.75 -14.29
C ASP A 37 25.83 9.72 -13.08
N ARG A 38 26.47 9.31 -11.97
CA ARG A 38 26.67 10.03 -10.69
C ARG A 38 25.40 10.51 -9.97
N GLN A 39 24.54 9.59 -9.56
CA GLN A 39 23.61 9.89 -8.45
C GLN A 39 24.39 9.92 -7.13
N SER A 40 24.23 11.00 -6.36
CA SER A 40 24.80 11.18 -5.01
C SER A 40 23.78 10.86 -3.89
N THR A 41 22.55 10.53 -4.27
CA THR A 41 21.41 10.28 -3.37
C THR A 41 20.51 9.18 -3.94
N PRO A 42 19.86 8.35 -3.10
CA PRO A 42 18.93 7.33 -3.57
C PRO A 42 17.67 7.97 -4.18
N VAL A 43 17.11 7.33 -5.20
CA VAL A 43 15.86 7.76 -5.84
C VAL A 43 14.68 7.18 -5.05
N VAL A 44 13.85 8.07 -4.50
CA VAL A 44 12.61 7.71 -3.79
C VAL A 44 11.46 8.46 -4.46
N GLY A 45 10.39 7.75 -4.79
CA GLY A 45 9.20 8.26 -5.45
C GLY A 45 7.94 8.12 -4.57
N PRO A 46 7.13 9.18 -4.41
CA PRO A 46 7.43 10.59 -4.68
C PRO A 46 8.67 11.09 -3.91
N PRO A 47 9.36 12.14 -4.40
CA PRO A 47 10.55 12.67 -3.75
C PRO A 47 10.21 13.21 -2.36
N PRO A 48 10.98 12.82 -1.32
CA PRO A 48 10.73 13.29 0.03
C PRO A 48 11.11 14.77 0.19
N LYS A 49 10.48 15.45 1.15
CA LYS A 49 10.78 16.86 1.44
C LYS A 49 12.22 17.13 1.83
N ASN A 50 12.82 16.24 2.63
CA ASN A 50 14.20 16.35 3.06
C ASN A 50 14.89 15.00 3.01
N GLN A 51 16.09 14.98 2.44
CA GLN A 51 16.91 13.79 2.31
C GLN A 51 18.39 14.17 2.39
N THR A 52 19.14 13.40 3.18
CA THR A 52 20.60 13.46 3.22
C THR A 52 21.16 12.06 3.12
N SER A 53 22.28 11.89 2.41
CA SER A 53 22.93 10.60 2.21
C SER A 53 24.45 10.75 2.07
N LYS A 54 25.18 9.64 2.18
CA LYS A 54 26.63 9.57 1.91
C LYS A 54 26.92 8.35 1.07
N ASP A 55 28.04 8.29 0.35
CA ASP A 55 28.29 7.21 -0.60
C ASP A 55 28.85 5.92 0.04
N ILE A 56 28.08 5.25 0.92
CA ILE A 56 28.44 3.95 1.50
C ILE A 56 27.37 2.91 1.18
N GLU A 57 27.77 1.79 0.62
CA GLU A 57 26.90 0.65 0.36
C GLU A 57 26.88 -0.33 1.54
N ILE A 58 25.70 -0.81 1.90
CA ILE A 58 25.52 -1.98 2.78
C ILE A 58 24.88 -3.12 2.01
N ARG A 59 25.31 -4.35 2.30
CA ARG A 59 24.78 -5.58 1.69
C ARG A 59 24.21 -6.47 2.78
N PHE A 60 23.15 -7.19 2.45
CA PHE A 60 22.48 -8.10 3.39
C PHE A 60 21.75 -9.21 2.64
N HIS A 61 21.45 -10.30 3.34
CA HIS A 61 20.58 -11.36 2.83
C HIS A 61 19.14 -11.08 3.27
N GLN A 62 18.13 -11.42 2.45
CA GLN A 62 16.72 -11.13 2.79
C GLN A 62 16.28 -11.64 4.17
N CYS A 63 16.77 -12.80 4.60
CA CYS A 63 16.41 -13.38 5.91
C CYS A 63 17.17 -12.73 7.09
N ALA A 64 18.11 -11.83 6.84
CA ALA A 64 18.85 -11.06 7.85
C ALA A 64 18.26 -9.65 8.03
N MET A 65 16.98 -9.46 7.72
CA MET A 65 16.24 -8.23 8.02
C MET A 65 15.21 -8.50 9.11
N GLU A 66 15.47 -7.97 10.29
CA GLU A 66 14.65 -8.14 11.48
C GLU A 66 13.88 -6.85 11.77
N PHE A 67 12.65 -7.00 12.23
CA PHE A 67 11.80 -5.88 12.60
C PHE A 67 11.50 -5.99 14.09
N ASP A 68 12.03 -5.05 14.87
CA ASP A 68 11.68 -4.88 16.28
C ASP A 68 10.47 -3.94 16.38
N PHE A 69 9.33 -4.51 16.74
CA PHE A 69 8.08 -3.80 16.94
C PHE A 69 7.32 -4.35 18.15
N LYS A 70 6.72 -3.46 18.94
CA LYS A 70 6.07 -3.82 20.22
C LYS A 70 4.59 -4.20 20.09
N HIS A 71 3.94 -3.83 18.99
CA HIS A 71 2.49 -3.97 18.82
C HIS A 71 2.12 -4.90 17.65
N ARG A 72 1.24 -5.86 17.91
CA ARG A 72 0.83 -6.88 16.92
C ARG A 72 0.14 -6.26 15.71
N GLU A 73 -0.46 -5.08 15.86
CA GLU A 73 -1.15 -4.35 14.80
C GLU A 73 -0.23 -3.93 13.64
N LEU A 74 1.10 -3.89 13.85
CA LEU A 74 2.07 -3.63 12.78
C LEU A 74 2.46 -4.90 12.01
N ALA A 75 2.13 -6.09 12.52
CA ALA A 75 2.56 -7.35 11.91
C ALA A 75 2.03 -7.50 10.48
N ASP A 76 0.76 -7.16 10.25
CA ASP A 76 0.12 -7.30 8.94
C ASP A 76 0.78 -6.41 7.88
N ILE A 77 1.07 -5.14 8.21
CA ILE A 77 1.70 -4.22 7.26
C ILE A 77 3.19 -4.52 7.05
N ILE A 78 3.89 -4.98 8.09
CA ILE A 78 5.28 -5.43 7.96
C ILE A 78 5.35 -6.66 7.05
N ASP A 79 4.42 -7.61 7.17
CA ASP A 79 4.36 -8.77 6.27
C ASP A 79 4.09 -8.34 4.82
N VAL A 80 3.17 -7.41 4.61
CA VAL A 80 2.93 -6.81 3.28
C VAL A 80 4.23 -6.22 2.72
N TYR A 81 4.95 -5.38 3.46
CA TYR A 81 6.19 -4.77 2.95
C TYR A 81 7.35 -5.77 2.80
N LYS A 82 7.41 -6.83 3.61
CA LYS A 82 8.34 -7.95 3.37
C LYS A 82 8.08 -8.61 2.03
N GLN A 83 6.81 -8.83 1.68
CA GLN A 83 6.44 -9.37 0.37
C GLN A 83 6.72 -8.39 -0.77
N VAL A 84 6.59 -7.07 -0.54
CA VAL A 84 6.96 -6.03 -1.51
C VAL A 84 8.48 -6.03 -1.76
N MET A 85 9.29 -6.06 -0.71
CA MET A 85 10.75 -6.00 -0.81
C MET A 85 11.38 -7.28 -1.35
N PHE A 86 10.86 -8.45 -0.94
CA PHE A 86 11.52 -9.74 -1.18
C PHE A 86 10.70 -10.74 -2.01
N GLY A 87 9.47 -10.37 -2.36
CA GLY A 87 8.54 -11.21 -3.11
C GLY A 87 7.62 -12.08 -2.24
N LYS A 88 6.56 -12.59 -2.87
CA LYS A 88 5.46 -13.32 -2.21
C LYS A 88 5.87 -14.63 -1.50
N ASN A 89 7.01 -15.22 -1.88
CA ASN A 89 7.51 -16.46 -1.27
C ASN A 89 8.40 -16.23 -0.04
N TYR A 90 8.63 -14.98 0.35
CA TYR A 90 9.51 -14.62 1.47
C TYR A 90 9.24 -15.45 2.74
N ALA A 91 7.96 -15.55 3.16
CA ALA A 91 7.59 -16.27 4.38
C ALA A 91 7.94 -17.78 4.35
N LYS A 92 8.00 -18.39 3.16
CA LYS A 92 8.42 -19.79 2.98
C LYS A 92 9.94 -19.92 2.97
N GLU A 93 10.63 -18.93 2.40
CA GLU A 93 12.08 -18.92 2.24
C GLU A 93 12.82 -18.51 3.53
N CYS A 94 12.20 -17.69 4.38
CA CYS A 94 12.73 -17.21 5.64
C CYS A 94 11.77 -17.54 6.80
N PRO A 95 11.71 -18.81 7.25
CA PRO A 95 10.88 -19.19 8.38
C PRO A 95 11.41 -18.57 9.69
N ALA A 96 10.51 -18.17 10.58
CA ALA A 96 10.87 -17.58 11.87
C ALA A 96 11.53 -18.61 12.80
N GLY A 97 12.55 -18.18 13.57
CA GLY A 97 12.98 -18.89 14.79
C GLY A 97 14.26 -19.72 14.74
N SER A 98 15.23 -19.41 13.87
CA SER A 98 16.55 -20.06 13.91
C SER A 98 17.68 -19.02 13.93
N GLU A 99 18.10 -18.60 15.12
CA GLU A 99 19.31 -17.78 15.33
C GLU A 99 20.56 -18.40 14.66
N LEU A 100 20.61 -19.73 14.59
CA LEU A 100 21.64 -20.51 13.89
C LEU A 100 21.76 -20.18 12.38
N ASN A 101 20.69 -19.70 11.75
CA ASN A 101 20.71 -19.35 10.33
C ASN A 101 21.23 -17.92 10.10
N LEU A 102 21.15 -17.01 11.08
CA LEU A 102 21.63 -15.63 10.92
C LEU A 102 23.14 -15.55 10.71
N ILE A 103 23.92 -16.37 11.44
CA ILE A 103 25.38 -16.43 11.25
C ILE A 103 25.72 -16.85 9.81
N HIS A 104 24.95 -17.79 9.25
CA HIS A 104 25.11 -18.21 7.86
C HIS A 104 24.80 -17.08 6.87
N TYR A 105 23.78 -16.27 7.15
CA TYR A 105 23.37 -15.15 6.30
C TYR A 105 24.27 -13.90 6.40
N MET A 106 25.04 -13.76 7.48
CA MET A 106 25.94 -12.63 7.74
C MET A 106 27.39 -12.83 7.24
N GLY A 107 27.67 -13.93 6.52
CA GLY A 107 28.98 -14.17 5.90
C GLY A 107 29.36 -13.13 4.83
N ASN A 108 30.66 -13.01 4.50
CA ASN A 108 31.20 -12.20 3.40
C ASN A 108 30.85 -10.69 3.45
N GLY A 109 30.88 -10.09 4.64
CA GLY A 109 30.67 -8.64 4.81
C GLY A 109 29.20 -8.18 4.82
N LYS A 110 28.27 -9.14 4.78
CA LYS A 110 26.82 -8.88 4.91
C LYS A 110 26.47 -8.40 6.32
N LYS A 111 25.49 -7.51 6.41
CA LYS A 111 25.01 -6.93 7.67
C LYS A 111 23.65 -7.50 8.06
N LEU A 112 23.41 -7.54 9.36
CA LEU A 112 22.07 -7.64 9.93
C LEU A 112 21.40 -6.28 9.74
N ILE A 113 20.20 -6.28 9.17
CA ILE A 113 19.35 -5.08 9.09
C ILE A 113 18.36 -5.14 10.25
N ASP A 114 18.64 -4.35 11.28
CA ASP A 114 17.79 -4.26 12.47
C ASP A 114 16.88 -3.03 12.35
N VAL A 115 15.61 -3.26 12.05
CA VAL A 115 14.59 -2.22 11.87
C VAL A 115 13.84 -2.00 13.16
N LYS A 116 14.15 -0.88 13.82
CA LYS A 116 13.45 -0.40 14.99
C LYS A 116 12.38 0.62 14.58
N ILE A 117 11.13 0.34 14.94
CA ILE A 117 10.01 1.26 14.71
C ILE A 117 9.68 1.98 16.04
N ASP A 118 10.04 3.26 16.12
CA ASP A 118 9.68 4.15 17.23
C ASP A 118 8.49 5.03 16.85
N TYR A 119 7.67 5.38 17.84
CA TYR A 119 6.46 6.17 17.64
C TYR A 119 6.05 6.85 18.94
N LYS A 120 5.52 8.09 18.82
CA LYS A 120 4.97 8.81 19.97
C LYS A 120 3.65 8.17 20.39
N ALA A 121 3.65 7.58 21.58
CA ALA A 121 2.61 6.66 22.02
C ALA A 121 1.25 7.32 22.31
N VAL A 122 0.23 6.92 21.54
CA VAL A 122 -1.04 6.41 22.09
C VAL A 122 -1.40 5.18 21.27
N SER A 123 -1.40 3.96 21.84
CA SER A 123 -1.67 2.72 21.06
C SER A 123 -2.97 2.76 20.23
N ARG A 124 -3.95 3.58 20.68
CA ARG A 124 -5.21 3.84 19.96
C ARG A 124 -5.00 4.55 18.61
N GLN A 125 -3.99 5.41 18.49
CA GLN A 125 -3.64 6.15 17.27
C GLN A 125 -2.84 5.31 16.26
N MET A 126 -2.35 4.14 16.71
CA MET A 126 -1.63 3.19 15.86
C MET A 126 -2.54 2.14 15.23
N SER A 127 -3.83 2.11 15.60
CA SER A 127 -4.70 1.06 15.09
C SER A 127 -5.21 1.41 13.69
N PRO A 128 -5.09 0.49 12.70
CA PRO A 128 -5.76 0.65 11.42
C PRO A 128 -7.28 0.80 11.58
N THR A 129 -7.84 0.38 12.73
CA THR A 129 -9.27 0.48 13.04
C THR A 129 -9.73 1.85 13.52
N LYS A 130 -8.85 2.69 14.09
CA LYS A 130 -9.16 4.01 14.67
C LYS A 130 -8.55 5.13 13.83
N PHE A 131 -8.88 5.10 12.54
CA PHE A 131 -8.40 5.99 11.49
C PHE A 131 -9.00 7.41 11.64
N GLN A 132 -8.46 8.23 12.55
CA GLN A 132 -8.81 9.65 12.73
C GLN A 132 -7.56 10.52 12.66
N ASN A 133 -7.65 11.66 11.97
CA ASN A 133 -6.58 12.64 11.73
C ASN A 133 -5.33 12.05 11.06
N VAL A 134 -5.26 12.19 9.74
CA VAL A 134 -4.27 11.56 8.87
C VAL A 134 -2.96 12.33 8.90
N HIS A 135 -2.19 12.15 9.97
CA HIS A 135 -0.80 12.58 10.01
C HIS A 135 0.07 11.47 9.42
N GLU A 136 0.64 11.76 8.24
CA GLU A 136 1.50 10.84 7.50
C GLU A 136 2.98 11.23 7.59
N LYS A 137 3.31 12.11 8.53
CA LYS A 137 4.69 12.53 8.77
C LYS A 137 5.52 11.38 9.34
N TYR A 138 6.72 11.22 8.81
CA TYR A 138 7.67 10.23 9.29
C TYR A 138 9.12 10.68 9.08
N SER A 139 10.03 9.98 9.74
CA SER A 139 11.44 9.99 9.41
C SER A 139 12.03 8.60 9.41
N ILE A 140 13.01 8.37 8.54
CA ILE A 140 13.78 7.14 8.48
C ILE A 140 15.27 7.47 8.51
N LEU A 141 15.99 6.80 9.41
CA LEU A 141 17.45 6.82 9.51
C LEU A 141 17.98 5.42 9.21
N VAL A 142 18.71 5.28 8.10
CA VAL A 142 19.45 4.06 7.77
C VAL A 142 20.93 4.31 8.08
N GLU A 143 21.46 3.62 9.07
CA GLU A 143 22.87 3.74 9.47
C GLU A 143 23.77 2.76 8.72
N LYS A 144 25.05 3.13 8.56
CA LYS A 144 26.07 2.29 7.90
C LYS A 144 26.34 0.94 8.58
N ASN A 145 25.91 0.77 9.83
CA ASN A 145 26.09 -0.46 10.60
C ASN A 145 24.94 -1.47 10.39
N GLY A 146 23.90 -1.10 9.62
CA GLY A 146 22.71 -1.92 9.38
C GLY A 146 21.51 -1.59 10.27
N ARG A 147 21.67 -0.68 11.25
CA ARG A 147 20.55 -0.22 12.06
C ARG A 147 19.65 0.72 11.26
N VAL A 148 18.35 0.46 11.29
CA VAL A 148 17.31 1.29 10.67
C VAL A 148 16.37 1.77 11.76
N VAL A 149 16.16 3.08 11.86
CA VAL A 149 15.20 3.68 12.80
C VAL A 149 14.11 4.37 12.00
N ILE A 150 12.87 3.92 12.18
CA ILE A 150 11.67 4.56 11.66
C ILE A 150 11.00 5.29 12.82
N GLU A 151 10.68 6.56 12.63
CA GLU A 151 9.92 7.36 13.59
C GLU A 151 8.67 7.92 12.92
N ALA A 152 7.51 7.73 13.53
CA ALA A 152 6.25 8.33 13.10
C ALA A 152 5.28 8.52 14.27
N ASP A 153 4.45 9.54 14.21
CA ASP A 153 3.48 9.82 15.28
C ASP A 153 2.22 8.92 15.17
N TYR A 154 1.88 8.46 13.96
CA TYR A 154 0.65 7.71 13.68
C TYR A 154 0.90 6.57 12.69
N TYR A 155 -0.04 5.60 12.68
CA TYR A 155 0.02 4.43 11.79
C TYR A 155 0.27 4.78 10.32
N PRO A 156 -0.41 5.76 9.70
CA PRO A 156 -0.17 6.09 8.29
C PRO A 156 1.28 6.55 8.01
N GLY A 157 1.92 7.27 8.94
CA GLY A 157 3.33 7.64 8.82
C GLY A 157 4.26 6.42 8.83
N ILE A 158 3.96 5.39 9.62
CA ILE A 158 4.71 4.12 9.60
C ILE A 158 4.57 3.44 8.24
N VAL A 159 3.36 3.40 7.66
CA VAL A 159 3.13 2.86 6.31
C VAL A 159 4.01 3.59 5.28
N ARG A 160 4.07 4.93 5.33
CA ARG A 160 4.91 5.72 4.40
C ARG A 160 6.41 5.52 4.62
N ALA A 161 6.83 5.31 5.86
CA ALA A 161 8.21 4.99 6.17
C ALA A 161 8.62 3.61 5.64
N LEU A 162 7.76 2.61 5.78
CA LEU A 162 7.98 1.26 5.23
C LEU A 162 7.98 1.28 3.69
N ASP A 163 7.09 2.06 3.08
CA ASP A 163 7.10 2.32 1.63
C ASP A 163 8.46 2.88 1.18
N THR A 164 8.94 3.92 1.87
CA THR A 164 10.24 4.51 1.56
C THR A 164 11.38 3.51 1.74
N LEU A 165 11.40 2.77 2.85
CA LEU A 165 12.41 1.74 3.09
C LEU A 165 12.42 0.69 1.98
N SER A 166 11.25 0.29 1.48
CA SER A 166 11.16 -0.70 0.41
C SER A 166 11.81 -0.22 -0.90
N GLN A 167 11.75 1.09 -1.17
CA GLN A 167 12.39 1.69 -2.35
C GLN A 167 13.90 1.89 -2.20
N LEU A 168 14.40 1.96 -0.97
CA LEU A 168 15.85 2.04 -0.69
C LEU A 168 16.56 0.68 -0.84
N ILE A 169 15.80 -0.41 -0.87
CA ILE A 169 16.32 -1.77 -0.95
C ILE A 169 16.34 -2.21 -2.41
N GLU A 170 17.54 -2.47 -2.91
CA GLU A 170 17.76 -3.00 -4.25
C GLU A 170 18.17 -4.47 -4.19
N ARG A 171 17.66 -5.28 -5.11
CA ARG A 171 18.21 -6.62 -5.31
C ARG A 171 19.62 -6.51 -5.88
N ASN A 172 20.56 -7.27 -5.31
CA ASN A 172 21.91 -7.35 -5.83
C ASN A 172 21.96 -8.37 -6.98
N GLU A 173 21.76 -7.91 -8.22
CA GLU A 173 21.71 -8.76 -9.42
C GLU A 173 23.08 -9.35 -9.79
N ASP A 174 24.17 -8.75 -9.31
CA ASP A 174 25.55 -9.07 -9.69
C ASP A 174 26.04 -10.44 -9.16
N GLN A 175 25.26 -11.14 -8.31
CA GLN A 175 25.66 -12.40 -7.66
C GLN A 175 24.71 -13.60 -7.87
N GLY A 176 23.82 -13.56 -8.86
CA GLY A 176 22.93 -14.69 -9.17
C GLY A 176 21.83 -14.91 -8.11
N ASN A 177 21.36 -16.16 -7.94
CA ASN A 177 20.20 -16.53 -7.11
C ASN A 177 20.43 -16.46 -5.58
N ASN A 178 21.46 -15.76 -5.10
CA ASN A 178 21.88 -15.76 -3.68
C ASN A 178 21.01 -14.92 -2.73
N LYS A 179 19.82 -14.47 -3.18
CA LYS A 179 18.84 -13.71 -2.37
C LYS A 179 19.48 -12.55 -1.59
N GLU A 180 20.45 -11.91 -2.23
CA GLU A 180 21.23 -10.81 -1.68
C GLU A 180 20.65 -9.46 -2.14
N TYR A 181 20.64 -8.52 -1.20
CA TYR A 181 20.11 -7.17 -1.37
C TYR A 181 21.14 -6.15 -0.90
N ARG A 182 21.00 -4.92 -1.38
CA ARG A 182 21.88 -3.80 -1.03
C ARG A 182 21.06 -2.54 -0.75
N ILE A 183 21.59 -1.69 0.12
CA ILE A 183 21.15 -0.30 0.28
C ILE A 183 22.36 0.57 -0.02
N LYS A 184 22.27 1.37 -1.07
CA LYS A 184 23.30 2.33 -1.45
C LYS A 184 23.15 3.61 -0.64
N TYR A 185 24.17 4.46 -0.68
CA TYR A 185 24.12 5.81 -0.17
C TYR A 185 23.88 5.98 1.36
N THR A 186 24.32 5.02 2.17
CA THR A 186 24.24 5.10 3.63
C THR A 186 25.36 5.97 4.26
N PRO A 187 25.15 6.55 5.45
CA PRO A 187 23.87 6.67 6.15
C PRO A 187 22.89 7.57 5.41
N ILE A 188 21.60 7.20 5.43
CA ILE A 188 20.49 7.95 4.83
C ILE A 188 19.62 8.51 5.96
N LEU A 189 19.30 9.79 5.91
CA LEU A 189 18.24 10.39 6.73
C LEU A 189 17.21 11.01 5.80
N ILE A 190 15.97 10.53 5.89
CA ILE A 190 14.82 11.09 5.17
C ILE A 190 13.81 11.57 6.20
N LYS A 191 13.26 12.77 5.98
CA LYS A 191 12.13 13.33 6.73
C LYS A 191 11.09 13.78 5.73
N ASP A 192 9.89 13.26 5.83
CA ASP A 192 8.87 13.50 4.83
C ASP A 192 7.48 13.61 5.44
N GLU A 193 6.62 14.35 4.75
CA GLU A 193 5.20 14.52 5.04
C GLU A 193 4.49 15.00 3.77
N PRO A 194 3.25 14.56 3.52
CA PRO A 194 2.54 14.98 2.31
C PRO A 194 2.19 16.47 2.37
N ASP A 195 2.18 17.14 1.21
CA ASP A 195 1.67 18.51 1.09
C ASP A 195 0.15 18.59 1.26
N TYR A 196 -0.55 17.55 0.81
CA TYR A 196 -2.00 17.46 0.88
C TYR A 196 -2.43 16.26 1.70
N ALA A 197 -3.25 16.49 2.73
CA ALA A 197 -3.76 15.42 3.59
C ALA A 197 -4.78 14.51 2.88
N TYR A 198 -5.44 14.98 1.82
CA TYR A 198 -6.42 14.22 1.05
C TYR A 198 -5.87 13.90 -0.34
N ARG A 199 -5.60 12.63 -0.62
CA ARG A 199 -5.09 12.14 -1.90
C ARG A 199 -5.94 10.93 -2.30
N GLY A 200 -7.01 11.22 -3.02
CA GLY A 200 -8.08 10.27 -3.25
C GLY A 200 -8.10 9.67 -4.64
N LEU A 201 -8.67 8.48 -4.73
CA LEU A 201 -9.12 7.87 -5.98
C LEU A 201 -10.58 7.45 -5.81
N MET A 202 -11.41 7.81 -6.78
CA MET A 202 -12.81 7.41 -6.82
C MET A 202 -13.00 6.21 -7.74
N LEU A 203 -13.69 5.18 -7.26
CA LEU A 203 -14.15 4.07 -8.08
C LEU A 203 -15.67 4.05 -8.09
N ASP A 204 -16.22 4.19 -9.30
CA ASP A 204 -17.63 4.02 -9.58
C ASP A 204 -17.92 2.53 -9.82
N THR A 205 -18.55 1.89 -8.84
CA THR A 205 -19.00 0.50 -8.93
C THR A 205 -20.51 0.40 -9.21
N SER A 206 -21.14 1.52 -9.59
CA SER A 206 -22.54 1.57 -10.00
C SER A 206 -22.70 1.44 -11.50
N LYS A 207 -21.77 1.99 -12.29
CA LYS A 207 -21.78 1.88 -13.76
C LYS A 207 -21.35 0.51 -14.26
N GLU A 208 -20.38 -0.10 -13.56
CA GLU A 208 -19.96 -1.48 -13.78
C GLU A 208 -19.58 -2.13 -12.44
N TYR A 209 -19.79 -3.44 -12.32
CA TYR A 209 -19.38 -4.19 -11.14
C TYR A 209 -17.88 -4.54 -11.19
N PHE A 210 -17.18 -4.32 -10.07
CA PHE A 210 -15.80 -4.75 -9.88
C PHE A 210 -15.72 -5.81 -8.78
N ASN A 211 -15.08 -6.94 -9.04
CA ASN A 211 -14.99 -7.97 -8.02
C ASN A 211 -14.07 -7.51 -6.85
N VAL A 212 -14.18 -8.17 -5.69
CA VAL A 212 -13.40 -7.82 -4.49
C VAL A 212 -11.89 -7.88 -4.72
N GLY A 213 -11.42 -8.83 -5.54
CA GLY A 213 -10.01 -8.96 -5.89
C GLY A 213 -9.49 -7.77 -6.71
N ASP A 214 -10.29 -7.27 -7.66
CA ASP A 214 -9.96 -6.11 -8.47
C ASP A 214 -9.86 -4.84 -7.61
N ILE A 215 -10.79 -4.66 -6.67
CA ILE A 215 -10.75 -3.53 -5.72
C ILE A 215 -9.51 -3.62 -4.83
N LYS A 216 -9.12 -4.82 -4.38
CA LYS A 216 -7.87 -5.01 -3.62
C LYS A 216 -6.63 -4.67 -4.43
N LEU A 217 -6.59 -5.08 -5.70
CA LEU A 217 -5.49 -4.74 -6.60
C LEU A 217 -5.39 -3.22 -6.82
N LEU A 218 -6.52 -2.53 -6.94
CA LEU A 218 -6.56 -1.07 -6.98
C LEU A 218 -6.00 -0.45 -5.68
N LEU A 219 -6.38 -0.99 -4.52
CA LEU A 219 -5.85 -0.54 -3.22
C LEU A 219 -4.34 -0.78 -3.06
N ASP A 220 -3.80 -1.86 -3.62
CA ASP A 220 -2.33 -2.07 -3.70
C ASP A 220 -1.67 -0.97 -4.55
N GLY A 221 -2.27 -0.61 -5.68
CA GLY A 221 -1.81 0.51 -6.50
C GLY A 221 -1.81 1.86 -5.81
N MET A 222 -2.91 2.13 -5.10
CA MET A 222 -3.05 3.33 -4.29
C MET A 222 -1.96 3.41 -3.21
N MET A 223 -1.61 2.27 -2.58
CA MET A 223 -0.56 2.21 -1.57
C MET A 223 0.80 2.63 -2.14
N ILE A 224 1.21 2.04 -3.27
CA ILE A 224 2.49 2.34 -3.94
C ILE A 224 2.53 3.78 -4.46
N SER A 225 1.37 4.33 -4.84
CA SER A 225 1.24 5.72 -5.30
C SER A 225 1.04 6.72 -4.16
N ARG A 226 1.16 6.28 -2.89
CA ARG A 226 0.90 7.06 -1.67
C ARG A 226 -0.46 7.77 -1.63
N LEU A 227 -1.47 7.25 -2.32
CA LEU A 227 -2.86 7.66 -2.17
C LEU A 227 -3.40 7.12 -0.84
N ASN A 228 -4.32 7.86 -0.22
CA ASN A 228 -4.78 7.58 1.13
C ASN A 228 -6.30 7.62 1.30
N VAL A 229 -7.06 7.94 0.25
CA VAL A 229 -8.53 7.88 0.27
C VAL A 229 -9.08 7.09 -0.90
N PHE A 230 -9.79 6.02 -0.62
CA PHE A 230 -10.60 5.29 -1.56
C PHE A 230 -12.04 5.81 -1.45
N HIS A 231 -12.44 6.62 -2.42
CA HIS A 231 -13.80 7.12 -2.54
C HIS A 231 -14.63 6.09 -3.31
N TRP A 232 -15.49 5.39 -2.60
CA TRP A 232 -16.25 4.28 -3.15
C TRP A 232 -17.65 4.76 -3.54
N HIS A 233 -17.79 5.11 -4.81
CA HIS A 233 -19.04 5.48 -5.43
C HIS A 233 -19.81 4.20 -5.78
N PHE A 234 -20.66 3.75 -4.87
CA PHE A 234 -21.30 2.42 -4.99
C PHE A 234 -22.75 2.48 -5.50
N MET A 235 -23.28 3.68 -5.73
CA MET A 235 -24.67 3.93 -6.09
C MET A 235 -24.79 5.13 -7.06
N ASP A 236 -25.40 4.88 -8.21
CA ASP A 236 -25.82 5.83 -9.25
C ASP A 236 -27.14 5.31 -9.87
N SER A 237 -27.60 5.93 -10.96
CA SER A 237 -28.83 5.66 -11.69
C SER A 237 -28.93 4.25 -12.25
N ASP A 238 -27.80 3.58 -12.49
CA ASP A 238 -27.75 2.31 -13.20
C ASP A 238 -27.80 1.11 -12.25
N SER A 239 -27.06 1.17 -11.14
CA SER A 239 -27.11 0.12 -10.13
C SER A 239 -26.78 0.58 -8.70
N MET A 240 -27.25 -0.16 -7.72
CA MET A 240 -26.76 -0.11 -6.36
C MET A 240 -26.46 -1.53 -5.88
N ALA A 241 -25.16 -1.85 -5.84
CA ALA A 241 -24.67 -3.21 -5.59
C ALA A 241 -24.31 -3.48 -4.12
N MET A 242 -24.31 -2.48 -3.22
CA MET A 242 -23.93 -2.67 -1.82
C MET A 242 -25.12 -3.09 -0.95
N LYS A 243 -25.02 -4.21 -0.24
CA LYS A 243 -26.06 -4.65 0.70
C LYS A 243 -26.14 -3.73 1.92
N LEU A 244 -27.32 -3.17 2.15
CA LEU A 244 -27.63 -2.36 3.33
C LEU A 244 -28.46 -3.18 4.32
N ASN A 245 -27.94 -3.40 5.53
CA ASN A 245 -28.66 -4.15 6.56
C ASN A 245 -29.94 -3.43 7.04
N SER A 246 -29.96 -2.10 6.93
CA SER A 246 -31.14 -1.27 7.24
C SER A 246 -32.23 -1.31 6.18
N PHE A 247 -31.90 -1.71 4.94
CA PHE A 247 -32.83 -1.83 3.82
C PHE A 247 -32.70 -3.22 3.18
N PRO A 248 -33.16 -4.27 3.88
CA PRO A 248 -33.03 -5.64 3.39
C PRO A 248 -33.79 -5.82 2.06
N GLY A 249 -33.17 -6.51 1.11
CA GLY A 249 -33.78 -6.82 -0.18
C GLY A 249 -33.61 -5.74 -1.25
N ILE A 250 -33.18 -4.52 -0.89
CA ILE A 250 -33.01 -3.42 -1.87
C ILE A 250 -32.11 -3.81 -3.04
N THR A 251 -30.98 -4.48 -2.76
CA THR A 251 -30.02 -4.91 -3.79
C THR A 251 -30.58 -5.95 -4.74
N ASN A 252 -31.65 -6.67 -4.38
CA ASN A 252 -32.28 -7.62 -5.30
C ASN A 252 -32.98 -6.89 -6.46
N ASP A 253 -33.43 -5.67 -6.20
CA ASP A 253 -34.15 -4.83 -7.17
C ASP A 253 -33.22 -3.79 -7.84
N THR A 254 -32.05 -3.51 -7.23
CA THR A 254 -31.16 -2.43 -7.67
C THR A 254 -29.79 -2.87 -8.18
N ALA A 255 -29.35 -4.11 -7.96
CA ALA A 255 -28.08 -4.57 -8.53
C ALA A 255 -28.25 -4.92 -10.02
N PHE A 256 -27.20 -4.77 -10.82
CA PHE A 256 -27.21 -5.20 -12.23
C PHE A 256 -27.53 -6.68 -12.38
N ARG A 257 -26.91 -7.51 -11.52
CA ARG A 257 -27.11 -8.95 -11.46
C ARG A 257 -27.13 -9.40 -10.02
N SER A 258 -27.90 -10.44 -9.72
CA SER A 258 -27.97 -11.04 -8.37
C SER A 258 -26.62 -11.55 -7.85
N SER A 259 -25.68 -11.87 -8.75
CA SER A 259 -24.30 -12.27 -8.43
C SER A 259 -23.33 -11.11 -8.22
N GLU A 260 -23.70 -9.89 -8.60
CA GLU A 260 -22.84 -8.71 -8.64
C GLU A 260 -23.18 -7.77 -7.47
N VAL A 261 -22.96 -8.28 -6.26
CA VAL A 261 -23.41 -7.63 -5.02
C VAL A 261 -22.30 -7.67 -3.98
N TYR A 262 -22.00 -6.51 -3.38
CA TYR A 262 -21.10 -6.40 -2.24
C TYR A 262 -21.84 -6.74 -0.95
N THR A 263 -21.52 -7.89 -0.37
CA THR A 263 -22.06 -8.32 0.92
C THR A 263 -21.41 -7.53 2.07
N SER A 264 -22.02 -7.58 3.26
CA SER A 264 -21.41 -7.02 4.48
C SER A 264 -20.00 -7.54 4.74
N ASP A 265 -19.72 -8.80 4.40
CA ASP A 265 -18.39 -9.38 4.58
C ASP A 265 -17.40 -8.90 3.52
N ASN A 266 -17.84 -8.71 2.27
CA ASN A 266 -16.99 -8.07 1.25
C ASN A 266 -16.63 -6.63 1.64
N VAL A 267 -17.59 -5.86 2.15
CA VAL A 267 -17.35 -4.48 2.60
C VAL A 267 -16.37 -4.44 3.77
N LYS A 268 -16.52 -5.33 4.76
CA LYS A 268 -15.58 -5.47 5.88
C LYS A 268 -14.18 -5.85 5.39
N GLU A 269 -14.11 -6.82 4.49
CA GLU A 269 -12.86 -7.32 3.91
C GLU A 269 -12.11 -6.20 3.18
N ILE A 270 -12.78 -5.47 2.27
CA ILE A 270 -12.21 -4.33 1.54
C ILE A 270 -11.78 -3.23 2.51
N THR A 271 -12.63 -2.90 3.49
CA THR A 271 -12.35 -1.84 4.45
C THR A 271 -11.13 -2.18 5.32
N LEU A 272 -11.02 -3.43 5.80
CA LEU A 272 -9.88 -3.87 6.58
C LEU A 272 -8.60 -3.88 5.72
N TYR A 273 -8.70 -4.37 4.48
CA TYR A 273 -7.59 -4.44 3.54
C TYR A 273 -7.01 -3.04 3.22
N ALA A 274 -7.89 -2.06 2.99
CA ALA A 274 -7.54 -0.65 2.80
C ALA A 274 -6.91 -0.06 4.07
N LYS A 275 -7.49 -0.31 5.25
CA LYS A 275 -7.00 0.21 6.53
C LYS A 275 -5.58 -0.26 6.85
N ILE A 276 -5.25 -1.54 6.61
CA ILE A 276 -3.89 -2.07 6.77
C ILE A 276 -2.89 -1.27 5.92
N ARG A 277 -3.31 -0.81 4.74
CA ARG A 277 -2.48 -0.01 3.81
C ARG A 277 -2.50 1.50 4.10
N GLY A 278 -3.10 1.92 5.21
CA GLY A 278 -3.26 3.33 5.55
C GLY A 278 -4.22 4.08 4.62
N ILE A 279 -5.15 3.38 3.96
CA ILE A 279 -6.14 3.96 3.05
C ILE A 279 -7.50 4.06 3.75
N LYS A 280 -8.10 5.24 3.74
CA LYS A 280 -9.45 5.50 4.21
C LYS A 280 -10.47 5.11 3.15
N VAL A 281 -11.47 4.31 3.52
CA VAL A 281 -12.63 4.06 2.65
C VAL A 281 -13.72 5.08 2.98
N ILE A 282 -14.19 5.82 1.98
CA ILE A 282 -15.32 6.74 2.08
C ILE A 282 -16.40 6.23 1.13
N PRO A 283 -17.50 5.64 1.62
CA PRO A 283 -18.62 5.27 0.78
C PRO A 283 -19.44 6.51 0.41
N GLU A 284 -19.91 6.57 -0.84
CA GLU A 284 -20.78 7.64 -1.33
C GLU A 284 -22.18 7.13 -1.62
N ILE A 285 -23.19 7.86 -1.12
CA ILE A 285 -24.58 7.72 -1.55
C ILE A 285 -24.94 9.01 -2.28
N GLN A 286 -25.00 8.95 -3.62
CA GLN A 286 -25.33 10.13 -4.40
C GLN A 286 -26.83 10.43 -4.32
N THR A 287 -27.17 11.66 -3.92
CA THR A 287 -28.54 12.19 -3.82
C THR A 287 -28.54 13.71 -4.07
N PRO A 288 -29.65 14.33 -4.54
CA PRO A 288 -30.90 13.71 -4.99
C PRO A 288 -30.87 13.25 -6.46
N ALA A 289 -29.88 13.68 -7.25
CA ALA A 289 -29.71 13.23 -8.63
C ALA A 289 -29.07 11.84 -8.69
N ASN A 290 -29.19 11.16 -9.84
CA ASN A 290 -28.66 9.83 -10.11
C ASN A 290 -29.15 8.71 -9.16
N VAL A 291 -30.45 8.75 -8.82
CA VAL A 291 -31.06 7.80 -7.88
C VAL A 291 -32.10 6.89 -8.54
N ASN A 292 -32.24 6.93 -9.87
CA ASN A 292 -33.33 6.27 -10.62
C ASN A 292 -33.47 4.78 -10.28
N VAL A 293 -32.35 4.08 -10.11
CA VAL A 293 -32.35 2.65 -9.74
C VAL A 293 -33.11 2.36 -8.45
N LEU A 294 -33.10 3.28 -7.48
CA LEU A 294 -33.83 3.10 -6.22
C LEU A 294 -35.34 2.99 -6.43
N GLY A 295 -35.86 3.59 -7.52
CA GLY A 295 -37.27 3.50 -7.89
C GLY A 295 -37.74 2.09 -8.26
N ASN A 296 -36.80 1.17 -8.56
CA ASN A 296 -37.12 -0.25 -8.79
C ASN A 296 -37.56 -0.95 -7.50
N HIS A 297 -37.07 -0.48 -6.35
CA HIS A 297 -37.47 -1.02 -5.05
C HIS A 297 -38.83 -0.46 -4.65
N LYS A 298 -39.84 -1.33 -4.51
CA LYS A 298 -41.25 -0.96 -4.31
C LYS A 298 -41.49 0.11 -3.22
N PRO A 299 -40.84 0.04 -2.03
CA PRO A 299 -40.98 1.08 -1.00
C PRO A 299 -40.46 2.47 -1.38
N LEU A 300 -39.54 2.58 -2.34
CA LEU A 300 -38.88 3.84 -2.73
C LEU A 300 -39.41 4.38 -4.07
N LYS A 301 -40.27 3.63 -4.77
CA LYS A 301 -40.81 3.97 -6.09
C LYS A 301 -41.41 5.37 -6.18
N ASP A 302 -42.15 5.78 -5.14
CA ASP A 302 -42.85 7.07 -5.13
C ASP A 302 -41.94 8.24 -4.70
N LEU A 303 -40.79 7.96 -4.08
CA LEU A 303 -39.81 8.96 -3.64
C LEU A 303 -38.86 9.39 -4.78
N VAL A 304 -38.67 8.51 -5.75
CA VAL A 304 -37.67 8.63 -6.83
C VAL A 304 -38.30 9.16 -8.13
N ARG A 305 -39.58 9.53 -8.10
CA ARG A 305 -40.28 10.12 -9.26
C ARG A 305 -39.98 11.61 -9.38
N CYS A 306 -39.05 11.97 -10.27
CA CYS A 306 -39.06 13.15 -11.16
C CYS A 306 -38.00 12.96 -12.24
#